data_AF-A0A418BGN7-F1
#
_entry.id   AF-A0A418BGN7-F1
#
_cell.length_a   1.000
_cell.length_b   1.000
_cell.length_c   1.000
_cell.angle_alpha   90.00
_cell.angle_beta   90.00
_cell.angle_gamma   90.00
#
_symmetry.space_group_name_H-M   'P 1'
#
loop_
_entity.id
_entity.type
_entity.pdbx_description
1 polymer ?
#
loop_
_entity_poly.entity_id
_entity_poly.type
_entity_poly.pdbx_seq_one_letter_code
_entity_poly.pdbx_strand_id
1 'polypeptide(L)'
;MKEYDDWSLFCVEVEATEAGLKHVDEIVDAIYQYLHLVQQDQIAPWVFDETQSIALMNFRFRSKETPINYATSLATRMQLYPVQHIVAGSSLLYTYNPVQVESILSQLTPRRMRLTVVAKDFEGKATDVEPWYGTLYAESALPPSLIQRWESPARTEALFCPHPNAFIPHNFDLVTTPTPGKVPVLLRDDAAARLWVKTDTTFLKPKLNICLALHSPLIYQSPTSVVLTDLLVRAIKDQLTEYTYDAELAGMRYSLSFTATALELYGGGYSDKLPVLVQLIVANMVHFNMTDDETFHRLKDKTKRSYDNFERDDPYKHALYFSSCLLEDTKWMVAEKAAAIAHVTRADLMEHAAALFRELFVEAYYHGNVDAATATTLLDDALATIGARPVFPSQRVKTRAVELASPVEYVYAIPELNVESVNSGLYTCFQLGRESMHLRATNEVFAQLLREPCFNQLRTLEQLGYIVFSSSHRAHGIEYFRMIVQSDVASPAY
;
A
#
# COMPACT_ATOMS: atom_id res chain seq x y z
N MET A 1 9.42 -17.01 -30.24
CA MET A 1 9.73 -16.20 -29.03
C MET A 1 11.24 -16.25 -28.92
N LYS A 2 11.96 -15.15 -29.19
CA LYS A 2 13.42 -15.15 -29.03
C LYS A 2 13.70 -15.25 -27.53
N GLU A 3 14.43 -16.28 -27.10
CA GLU A 3 14.93 -16.38 -25.73
C GLU A 3 15.86 -15.18 -25.49
N TYR A 4 15.56 -14.40 -24.44
CA TYR A 4 16.32 -13.23 -24.05
C TYR A 4 17.31 -13.56 -22.91
N ASP A 5 17.83 -14.80 -22.87
CA ASP A 5 18.70 -15.28 -21.80
C ASP A 5 20.13 -14.68 -21.84
N ASP A 6 20.48 -13.93 -22.90
CA ASP A 6 21.83 -13.42 -23.14
C ASP A 6 22.07 -11.97 -22.66
N TRP A 7 21.06 -11.27 -22.11
CA TRP A 7 21.22 -9.88 -21.64
C TRP A 7 20.42 -9.56 -20.39
N SER A 8 20.80 -8.48 -19.71
CA SER A 8 20.09 -7.94 -18.55
C SER A 8 20.12 -6.42 -18.60
N LEU A 9 19.12 -5.79 -17.99
CA LEU A 9 19.05 -4.34 -17.85
C LEU A 9 19.21 -3.96 -16.37
N PHE A 10 19.91 -2.85 -16.14
CA PHE A 10 19.90 -2.15 -14.87
C PHE A 10 19.05 -0.89 -15.05
N CYS A 11 17.96 -0.78 -14.30
CA CYS A 11 16.99 0.31 -14.43
C CYS A 11 16.99 1.17 -13.16
N VAL A 12 16.92 2.48 -13.35
CA VAL A 12 16.64 3.46 -12.30
C VAL A 12 15.39 4.23 -12.74
N GLU A 13 14.32 4.12 -11.96
CA GLU A 13 13.03 4.76 -12.26
C GLU A 13 12.79 5.89 -11.24
N VAL A 14 12.44 7.08 -11.73
CA VAL A 14 12.16 8.27 -10.91
C VAL A 14 10.83 8.86 -11.33
N GLU A 15 9.89 8.97 -10.39
CA GLU A 15 8.64 9.72 -10.60
C GLU A 15 8.93 11.23 -10.46
N ALA A 16 8.83 11.97 -11.56
CA ALA A 16 9.14 13.40 -11.57
C ALA A 16 7.94 14.26 -11.16
N THR A 17 8.19 15.34 -10.41
CA THR A 17 7.22 16.44 -10.22
C THR A 17 7.13 17.33 -11.47
N GLU A 18 6.18 18.27 -11.52
CA GLU A 18 6.12 19.26 -12.61
C GLU A 18 7.39 20.11 -12.71
N ALA A 19 8.03 20.40 -11.57
CA ALA A 19 9.35 21.03 -11.54
C ALA A 19 10.42 20.06 -12.02
N GLY A 20 10.41 18.81 -11.54
CA GLY A 20 11.34 17.76 -11.97
C GLY A 20 11.33 17.51 -13.47
N LEU A 21 10.17 17.60 -14.13
CA LEU A 21 10.04 17.47 -15.58
C LEU A 21 10.78 18.58 -16.34
N LYS A 22 10.91 19.78 -15.75
CA LYS A 22 11.71 20.89 -16.31
C LYS A 22 13.20 20.75 -16.01
N HIS A 23 13.57 19.78 -15.17
CA HIS A 23 14.91 19.57 -14.62
C HIS A 23 15.41 18.13 -14.81
N VAL A 24 15.01 17.48 -15.91
CA VAL A 24 15.38 16.08 -16.20
C VAL A 24 16.90 15.91 -16.25
N ASP A 25 17.62 16.87 -16.84
CA ASP A 25 19.08 16.81 -16.95
C ASP A 25 19.76 16.86 -15.57
N GLU A 26 19.21 17.64 -14.63
CA GLU A 26 19.67 17.70 -13.24
C GLU A 26 19.34 16.41 -12.45
N ILE A 27 18.21 15.76 -12.74
CA ILE A 27 17.88 14.45 -12.16
C ILE A 27 18.91 13.40 -12.61
N VAL A 28 19.25 13.39 -13.91
CA VAL A 28 20.26 12.48 -14.45
C VAL A 28 21.65 12.81 -13.90
N ASP A 29 21.98 14.09 -13.69
CA ASP A 29 23.19 14.49 -12.97
C ASP A 29 23.25 13.82 -11.59
N ALA A 30 22.20 13.94 -10.78
CA ALA A 30 22.16 13.38 -9.42
C ALA A 30 22.35 11.84 -9.42
N ILE A 31 21.75 11.13 -10.38
CA ILE A 31 21.94 9.69 -10.55
C ILE A 31 23.42 9.37 -10.83
N TYR A 32 24.05 10.07 -11.78
CA TYR A 32 25.45 9.84 -12.10
C TYR A 32 26.40 10.32 -11.01
N GLN A 33 26.07 11.37 -10.24
CA GLN A 33 26.81 11.77 -9.04
C GLN A 33 26.84 10.64 -8.02
N TYR A 34 25.69 9.99 -7.78
CA TYR A 34 25.59 8.87 -6.86
C TYR A 34 26.35 7.63 -7.38
N LEU A 35 26.26 7.32 -8.68
CA LEU A 35 27.03 6.22 -9.28
C LEU A 35 28.55 6.47 -9.16
N HIS A 36 29.01 7.70 -9.39
CA HIS A 36 30.42 8.06 -9.21
C HIS A 36 30.86 7.95 -7.74
N LEU A 37 30.02 8.38 -6.80
CA LEU A 37 30.27 8.21 -5.37
C LEU A 37 30.52 6.73 -5.04
N VAL A 38 29.63 5.85 -5.49
CA VAL A 38 29.73 4.39 -5.24
C VAL A 38 30.93 3.76 -5.94
N GLN A 39 31.29 4.23 -7.14
CA GLN A 39 32.47 3.77 -7.87
C GLN A 39 33.79 4.21 -7.22
N GLN A 40 33.86 5.42 -6.65
CA GLN A 40 35.07 6.00 -6.08
C GLN A 40 35.32 5.59 -4.62
N ASP A 41 34.29 5.67 -3.78
CA ASP A 41 34.43 5.44 -2.34
C ASP A 41 34.44 3.94 -1.99
N GLN A 42 34.25 3.06 -2.98
CA GLN A 42 34.06 1.61 -2.89
C GLN A 42 32.91 1.20 -1.95
N ILE A 43 32.15 0.16 -2.33
CA ILE A 43 31.09 -0.35 -1.45
C ILE A 43 31.75 -0.97 -0.22
N ALA A 44 31.42 -0.42 0.95
CA ALA A 44 31.94 -0.90 2.21
C ALA A 44 31.52 -2.37 2.44
N PRO A 45 32.43 -3.26 2.88
CA PRO A 45 32.14 -4.70 3.01
C PRO A 45 30.94 -5.02 3.90
N TRP A 46 30.69 -4.20 4.92
CA TRP A 46 29.56 -4.38 5.83
C TRP A 46 28.21 -4.35 5.11
N VAL A 47 28.07 -3.67 3.96
CA VAL A 47 26.82 -3.62 3.19
C VAL A 47 26.45 -5.03 2.69
N PHE A 48 27.44 -5.80 2.25
CA PHE A 48 27.22 -7.19 1.84
C PHE A 48 26.87 -8.06 3.05
N ASP A 49 27.61 -7.92 4.15
CA ASP A 49 27.37 -8.71 5.38
C ASP A 49 25.97 -8.44 5.95
N GLU A 50 25.52 -7.20 5.87
CA GLU A 50 24.18 -6.76 6.24
C GLU A 50 23.12 -7.41 5.35
N THR A 51 23.27 -7.28 4.02
CA THR A 51 22.35 -7.87 3.04
C THR A 51 22.29 -9.39 3.19
N GLN A 52 23.43 -10.04 3.42
CA GLN A 52 23.53 -11.47 3.66
C GLN A 52 22.80 -11.88 4.96
N SER A 53 22.98 -11.12 6.04
CA SER A 53 22.32 -11.37 7.32
C SER A 53 20.81 -11.25 7.20
N ILE A 54 20.32 -10.22 6.51
CA ILE A 54 18.90 -10.03 6.20
C ILE A 54 18.37 -11.19 5.36
N ALA A 55 19.10 -11.61 4.31
CA ALA A 55 18.72 -12.72 3.45
C ALA A 55 18.60 -14.04 4.24
N LEU A 56 19.57 -14.33 5.12
CA LEU A 56 19.57 -15.50 5.98
C LEU A 56 18.41 -15.47 6.98
N MET A 57 18.17 -14.33 7.61
CA MET A 57 17.07 -14.12 8.54
C MET A 57 15.70 -14.34 7.86
N ASN A 58 15.50 -13.72 6.69
CA ASN A 58 14.28 -13.84 5.89
C ASN A 58 14.05 -15.28 5.43
N PHE A 59 15.12 -16.01 5.09
CA PHE A 59 15.03 -17.42 4.73
C PHE A 59 14.66 -18.30 5.94
N ARG A 60 15.37 -18.15 7.07
CA ARG A 60 15.16 -18.94 8.29
C ARG A 60 13.74 -18.77 8.86
N PHE A 61 13.21 -17.55 8.82
CA PHE A 61 11.89 -17.21 9.36
C PHE A 61 10.82 -16.97 8.29
N ARG A 62 11.04 -17.48 7.07
CA ARG A 62 10.06 -17.43 5.99
C ARG A 62 8.74 -18.08 6.44
N SER A 63 7.64 -17.43 6.10
CA SER A 63 6.30 -17.96 6.35
C SER A 63 5.98 -19.08 5.36
N LYS A 64 5.13 -20.03 5.75
CA LYS A 64 4.69 -21.09 4.84
C LYS A 64 3.89 -20.47 3.68
N GLU A 65 4.34 -20.73 2.46
CA GLU A 65 3.67 -20.29 1.23
C GLU A 65 2.47 -21.19 0.90
N THR A 66 1.53 -20.68 0.11
CA THR A 66 0.44 -21.51 -0.41
C THR A 66 1.00 -22.60 -1.33
N PRO A 67 0.52 -23.86 -1.27
CA PRO A 67 1.11 -24.97 -2.03
C PRO A 67 1.25 -24.71 -3.53
N ILE A 68 0.27 -24.03 -4.14
CA ILE A 68 0.29 -23.72 -5.59
C ILE A 68 1.43 -22.76 -5.94
N ASN A 69 1.54 -21.62 -5.25
CA ASN A 69 2.62 -20.65 -5.48
C ASN A 69 4.00 -21.27 -5.19
N TYR A 70 4.10 -22.08 -4.13
CA TYR A 70 5.35 -22.74 -3.79
C TYR A 70 5.78 -23.74 -4.87
N ALA A 71 4.86 -24.56 -5.38
CA ALA A 71 5.14 -25.50 -6.47
C ALA A 71 5.54 -24.77 -7.75
N THR A 72 4.82 -23.71 -8.14
CA THR A 72 5.16 -22.88 -9.30
C THR A 72 6.55 -22.25 -9.15
N SER A 73 6.84 -21.63 -8.00
CA SER A 73 8.14 -21.02 -7.74
C SER A 73 9.28 -22.04 -7.77
N LEU A 74 9.07 -23.25 -7.25
CA LEU A 74 10.09 -24.30 -7.29
C LEU A 74 10.31 -24.80 -8.71
N ALA A 75 9.25 -25.01 -9.50
CA ALA A 75 9.35 -25.45 -10.89
C ALA A 75 10.19 -24.47 -11.73
N THR A 76 10.01 -23.15 -11.54
CA THR A 76 10.86 -22.13 -12.18
C THR A 76 12.31 -22.23 -11.71
N ARG A 77 12.55 -22.36 -10.41
CA ARG A 77 13.91 -22.44 -9.85
C ARG A 77 14.65 -23.71 -10.26
N MET A 78 13.94 -24.81 -10.55
CA MET A 78 14.54 -26.04 -11.09
C MET A 78 15.18 -25.85 -12.47
N GLN A 79 14.81 -24.81 -13.22
CA GLN A 79 15.46 -24.47 -14.50
C GLN A 79 16.75 -23.68 -14.30
N LEU A 80 16.93 -23.03 -13.15
CA LEU A 80 18.02 -22.08 -12.88
C LEU A 80 19.07 -22.62 -11.90
N TYR A 81 18.65 -23.46 -10.96
CA TYR A 81 19.49 -23.93 -9.86
C TYR A 81 19.59 -25.46 -9.85
N PRO A 82 20.75 -26.02 -9.49
CA PRO A 82 20.87 -27.43 -9.16
C PRO A 82 19.86 -27.86 -8.10
N VAL A 83 19.45 -29.13 -8.11
CA VAL A 83 18.40 -29.67 -7.22
C VAL A 83 18.64 -29.37 -5.74
N GLN A 84 19.90 -29.38 -5.28
CA GLN A 84 20.26 -29.06 -3.89
C GLN A 84 20.05 -27.59 -3.50
N HIS A 85 19.89 -26.69 -4.47
CA HIS A 85 19.76 -25.24 -4.26
C HIS A 85 18.38 -24.69 -4.66
N ILE A 86 17.43 -25.50 -5.11
CA ILE A 86 16.12 -25.01 -5.59
C ILE A 86 15.33 -24.22 -4.54
N VAL A 87 15.54 -24.52 -3.25
CA VAL A 87 14.86 -23.83 -2.15
C VAL A 87 15.59 -22.53 -1.75
N ALA A 88 16.92 -22.59 -1.64
CA ALA A 88 17.74 -21.54 -1.04
C ALA A 88 18.50 -20.66 -2.04
N GLY A 89 18.73 -21.14 -3.27
CA GLY A 89 19.66 -20.56 -4.24
C GLY A 89 19.29 -19.16 -4.71
N SER A 90 18.00 -18.84 -4.76
CA SER A 90 17.52 -17.48 -5.07
C SER A 90 17.33 -16.59 -3.83
N SER A 91 17.60 -17.12 -2.63
CA SER A 91 17.26 -16.46 -1.36
C SER A 91 18.47 -16.16 -0.48
N LEU A 92 19.57 -16.88 -0.64
CA LEU A 92 20.78 -16.70 0.17
C LEU A 92 21.90 -16.08 -0.66
N LEU A 93 22.66 -15.19 -0.02
CA LEU A 93 23.91 -14.65 -0.56
C LEU A 93 25.07 -15.41 0.08
N TYR A 94 26.01 -15.91 -0.73
CA TYR A 94 27.08 -16.80 -0.24
C TYR A 94 28.43 -16.10 -0.13
N THR A 95 28.88 -15.44 -1.19
CA THR A 95 30.24 -14.89 -1.26
C THR A 95 30.20 -13.49 -1.86
N TYR A 96 30.84 -12.54 -1.18
CA TYR A 96 31.08 -11.21 -1.72
C TYR A 96 32.18 -11.29 -2.78
N ASN A 97 31.87 -10.81 -4.00
CA ASN A 97 32.84 -10.73 -5.09
C ASN A 97 33.00 -9.26 -5.53
N PRO A 98 33.96 -8.52 -4.95
CA PRO A 98 34.16 -7.11 -5.27
C PRO A 98 34.51 -6.90 -6.75
N VAL A 99 35.22 -7.84 -7.37
CA VAL A 99 35.62 -7.76 -8.80
C VAL A 99 34.40 -7.80 -9.72
N GLN A 100 33.41 -8.65 -9.42
CA GLN A 100 32.17 -8.70 -10.21
C GLN A 100 31.31 -7.45 -10.00
N VAL A 101 31.26 -6.94 -8.77
CA VAL A 101 30.55 -5.70 -8.45
C VAL A 101 31.17 -4.52 -9.20
N GLU A 102 32.49 -4.34 -9.13
CA GLU A 102 33.22 -3.32 -9.89
C GLU A 102 33.03 -3.49 -11.41
N SER A 103 33.05 -4.72 -11.91
CA SER A 103 32.79 -5.01 -13.32
C SER A 103 31.40 -4.54 -13.76
N ILE A 104 30.36 -4.75 -12.97
CA ILE A 104 29.01 -4.25 -13.27
C ILE A 104 28.97 -2.73 -13.17
N LEU A 105 29.48 -2.14 -12.07
CA LEU A 105 29.49 -0.70 -11.86
C LEU A 105 30.22 0.04 -12.98
N SER A 106 31.31 -0.52 -13.52
CA SER A 106 32.07 0.04 -14.64
C SER A 106 31.27 0.14 -15.95
N GLN A 107 30.17 -0.60 -16.07
CA GLN A 107 29.30 -0.57 -17.24
C GLN A 107 28.20 0.49 -17.13
N LEU A 108 27.93 0.99 -15.92
CA LEU A 108 26.90 2.00 -15.66
C LEU A 108 27.41 3.40 -16.02
N THR A 109 27.60 3.64 -17.32
CA THR A 109 28.14 4.90 -17.87
C THR A 109 27.09 5.61 -18.72
N PRO A 110 27.16 6.95 -18.86
CA PRO A 110 26.23 7.73 -19.69
C PRO A 110 26.14 7.23 -21.15
N ARG A 111 27.27 6.74 -21.70
CA ARG A 111 27.32 6.21 -23.07
C ARG A 111 26.53 4.92 -23.29
N ARG A 112 26.22 4.19 -22.21
CA ARG A 112 25.46 2.93 -22.25
C ARG A 112 24.02 3.11 -21.79
N MET A 113 23.61 4.34 -21.50
CA MET A 113 22.29 4.67 -20.99
C MET A 113 21.23 4.70 -22.10
N ARG A 114 19.99 4.35 -21.73
CA ARG A 114 18.78 4.73 -22.45
C ARG A 114 17.92 5.56 -21.49
N LEU A 115 17.60 6.79 -21.89
CA LEU A 115 16.74 7.69 -21.10
C LEU A 115 15.35 7.70 -21.72
N THR A 116 14.34 7.37 -20.92
CA THR A 116 12.92 7.44 -21.30
C THR A 116 12.24 8.45 -20.40
N VAL A 117 11.61 9.48 -20.97
CA VAL A 117 10.85 10.49 -20.24
C VAL A 117 9.39 10.39 -20.67
N VAL A 118 8.48 10.18 -19.71
CA VAL A 118 7.05 10.02 -19.97
C VAL A 118 6.30 11.18 -19.33
N ALA A 119 5.65 12.02 -20.15
CA ALA A 119 4.84 13.15 -19.69
C ALA A 119 3.79 13.56 -20.74
N LYS A 120 2.67 14.14 -20.27
CA LYS A 120 1.63 14.69 -21.16
C LYS A 120 2.12 15.90 -21.98
N ASP A 121 3.14 16.60 -21.50
CA ASP A 121 3.77 17.74 -22.20
C ASP A 121 4.36 17.39 -23.58
N PHE A 122 4.48 16.10 -23.90
CA PHE A 122 4.90 15.58 -25.20
C PHE A 122 3.75 15.27 -26.16
N GLU A 123 2.50 15.43 -25.73
CA GLU A 123 1.34 15.30 -26.61
C GLU A 123 1.44 16.29 -27.78
N GLY A 124 1.21 15.79 -29.00
CA GLY A 124 1.41 16.57 -30.24
C GLY A 124 2.87 16.79 -30.66
N LYS A 125 3.86 16.38 -29.85
CA LYS A 125 5.30 16.40 -30.21
C LYS A 125 5.82 15.01 -30.61
N ALA A 126 5.12 13.95 -30.24
CA ALA A 126 5.43 12.58 -30.63
C ALA A 126 5.33 12.40 -32.15
N THR A 127 6.31 11.73 -32.74
CA THR A 127 6.43 11.51 -34.20
C THR A 127 6.07 10.10 -34.61
N ASP A 128 6.11 9.15 -33.67
CA ASP A 128 6.01 7.73 -33.91
C ASP A 128 4.88 7.11 -33.08
N VAL A 129 4.37 5.98 -33.57
CA VAL A 129 3.26 5.26 -32.96
C VAL A 129 3.65 3.79 -32.80
N GLU A 130 3.60 3.29 -31.57
CA GLU A 130 3.86 1.88 -31.29
C GLU A 130 2.72 1.00 -31.87
N PRO A 131 3.01 -0.05 -32.67
CA PRO A 131 1.99 -0.78 -33.43
C PRO A 131 0.89 -1.50 -32.64
N TRP A 132 1.13 -1.92 -31.40
CA TRP A 132 0.22 -2.80 -30.67
C TRP A 132 -0.74 -2.05 -29.74
N TYR A 133 -0.23 -1.06 -29.02
CA TYR A 133 -0.99 -0.25 -28.06
C TYR A 133 -1.29 1.16 -28.58
N GLY A 134 -0.71 1.55 -29.71
CA GLY A 134 -0.88 2.90 -30.25
C GLY A 134 -0.17 3.99 -29.44
N THR A 135 0.78 3.60 -28.58
CA THR A 135 1.52 4.55 -27.72
C THR A 135 2.29 5.53 -28.59
N LEU A 136 2.00 6.83 -28.42
CA LEU A 136 2.71 7.90 -29.09
C LEU A 136 4.08 8.12 -28.43
N TYR A 137 5.15 8.14 -29.23
CA TYR A 137 6.50 8.40 -28.75
C TYR A 137 7.34 9.16 -29.78
N ALA A 138 8.53 9.60 -29.36
CA ALA A 138 9.56 10.12 -30.24
C ALA A 138 10.92 9.61 -29.74
N GLU A 139 11.83 9.32 -30.67
CA GLU A 139 13.18 8.90 -30.35
C GLU A 139 14.19 9.89 -30.93
N SER A 140 15.16 10.30 -30.11
CA SER A 140 16.24 11.18 -30.54
C SER A 140 17.54 10.83 -29.83
N ALA A 141 18.67 11.01 -30.52
CA ALA A 141 19.98 10.85 -29.92
C ALA A 141 20.21 11.91 -28.82
N LEU A 142 20.79 11.48 -27.69
CA LEU A 142 21.18 12.39 -26.62
C LEU A 142 22.28 13.35 -27.09
N PRO A 143 22.18 14.66 -26.82
CA PRO A 143 23.21 15.63 -27.15
C PRO A 143 24.58 15.23 -26.58
N PRO A 144 25.67 15.30 -27.37
CA PRO A 144 27.01 14.96 -26.87
C PRO A 144 27.45 15.79 -25.66
N SER A 145 26.98 17.05 -25.56
CA SER A 145 27.24 17.92 -24.41
C SER A 145 26.63 17.39 -23.11
N LEU A 146 25.45 16.77 -23.16
CA LEU A 146 24.82 16.16 -21.97
C LEU A 146 25.53 14.86 -21.58
N ILE A 147 25.90 14.02 -22.55
CA ILE A 147 26.69 12.82 -22.27
C ILE A 147 28.01 13.21 -21.58
N GLN A 148 28.70 14.26 -22.06
CA GLN A 148 29.93 14.76 -21.45
C GLN A 148 29.70 15.34 -20.05
N ARG A 149 28.59 16.05 -19.82
CA ARG A 149 28.18 16.56 -18.49
C ARG A 149 28.05 15.41 -17.48
N TRP A 150 27.40 14.31 -17.89
CA TRP A 150 27.13 13.15 -17.03
C TRP A 150 28.33 12.20 -16.86
N GLU A 151 29.37 12.33 -17.70
CA GLU A 151 30.60 11.50 -17.60
C GLU A 151 31.47 11.85 -16.41
N SER A 152 31.36 13.07 -15.87
CA SER A 152 32.15 13.52 -14.72
C SER A 152 31.39 14.59 -13.94
N PRO A 153 30.25 14.24 -13.32
CA PRO A 153 29.46 15.20 -12.60
C PRO A 153 30.16 15.63 -11.30
N ALA A 154 29.96 16.88 -10.88
CA ALA A 154 30.58 17.39 -9.65
C ALA A 154 30.06 16.64 -8.41
N ARG A 155 30.95 16.32 -7.46
CA ARG A 155 30.55 15.74 -6.17
C ARG A 155 29.70 16.74 -5.40
N THR A 156 28.68 16.23 -4.71
CA THR A 156 27.83 16.98 -3.80
C THR A 156 27.88 16.37 -2.41
N GLU A 157 27.85 17.19 -1.37
CA GLU A 157 27.77 16.74 0.03
C GLU A 157 26.38 16.20 0.39
N ALA A 158 25.38 16.48 -0.44
CA ALA A 158 24.01 16.00 -0.25
C ALA A 158 23.84 14.50 -0.53
N LEU A 159 24.82 13.87 -1.20
CA LEU A 159 24.79 12.44 -1.53
C LEU A 159 25.89 11.72 -0.74
N PHE A 160 25.49 10.69 0.00
CA PHE A 160 26.38 9.89 0.83
C PHE A 160 25.94 8.43 0.83
N CYS A 161 26.88 7.52 1.12
CA CYS A 161 26.58 6.10 1.29
C CYS A 161 25.66 5.90 2.53
N PRO A 162 24.76 4.90 2.50
CA PRO A 162 23.85 4.66 3.61
C PRO A 162 24.60 4.34 4.91
N HIS A 163 23.95 4.60 6.04
CA HIS A 163 24.44 4.18 7.35
C HIS A 163 24.05 2.72 7.64
N PRO A 164 24.73 2.05 8.59
CA PRO A 164 24.30 0.73 9.05
C PRO A 164 22.85 0.74 9.55
N ASN A 165 22.11 -0.31 9.22
CA ASN A 165 20.69 -0.38 9.50
C ASN A 165 20.42 -0.77 10.98
N ALA A 166 19.90 0.18 11.75
CA ALA A 166 19.62 -0.01 13.19
C ALA A 166 18.39 -0.88 13.49
N PHE A 167 17.59 -1.18 12.47
CA PHE A 167 16.36 -1.98 12.57
C PHE A 167 16.58 -3.47 12.37
N ILE A 168 17.80 -3.93 12.08
CA ILE A 168 18.10 -5.35 11.95
C ILE A 168 17.87 -6.05 13.30
N PRO A 169 16.98 -7.06 13.35
CA PRO A 169 16.71 -7.81 14.58
C PRO A 169 17.91 -8.66 14.99
N HIS A 170 18.14 -8.74 16.31
CA HIS A 170 19.14 -9.60 16.91
C HIS A 170 18.51 -10.62 17.86
N ASN A 171 17.35 -10.31 18.44
CA ASN A 171 16.60 -11.22 19.28
C ASN A 171 15.54 -11.98 18.49
N PHE A 172 15.64 -13.31 18.46
CA PHE A 172 14.67 -14.20 17.81
C PHE A 172 14.04 -15.20 18.78
N ASP A 173 14.18 -14.97 20.08
CA ASP A 173 13.64 -15.84 21.11
C ASP A 173 12.11 -15.76 21.13
N LEU A 174 11.49 -16.91 21.37
CA LEU A 174 10.04 -17.01 21.50
C LEU A 174 9.62 -16.77 22.95
N VAL A 175 8.52 -16.05 23.13
CA VAL A 175 7.91 -15.87 24.45
C VAL A 175 7.53 -17.22 25.06
N THR A 176 7.82 -17.40 26.34
CA THR A 176 7.62 -18.67 27.05
C THR A 176 6.27 -18.75 27.78
N THR A 177 5.64 -17.59 27.99
CA THR A 177 4.37 -17.42 28.71
C THR A 177 3.26 -16.95 27.77
N PRO A 178 2.63 -17.87 27.01
CA PRO A 178 1.58 -17.49 26.07
C PRO A 178 0.31 -17.04 26.79
N THR A 179 -0.46 -16.16 26.14
CA THR A 179 -1.83 -15.85 26.56
C THR A 179 -2.70 -17.11 26.58
N PRO A 180 -3.67 -17.23 27.51
CA PRO A 180 -4.47 -18.44 27.64
C PRO A 180 -5.47 -18.60 26.48
N GLY A 181 -5.73 -19.86 26.11
CA GLY A 181 -6.78 -20.22 25.16
C GLY A 181 -6.37 -20.18 23.68
N LYS A 182 -7.36 -20.39 22.79
CA LYS A 182 -7.17 -20.43 21.31
C LYS A 182 -7.61 -19.13 20.61
N VAL A 183 -8.26 -18.24 21.34
CA VAL A 183 -8.84 -16.98 20.85
C VAL A 183 -8.15 -15.79 21.52
N PRO A 184 -8.20 -14.58 20.94
CA PRO A 184 -7.68 -13.39 21.60
C PRO A 184 -8.32 -13.16 22.96
N VAL A 185 -7.50 -12.73 23.92
CA VAL A 185 -7.93 -12.35 25.27
C VAL A 185 -8.02 -10.84 25.39
N LEU A 186 -9.05 -10.36 26.09
CA LEU A 186 -9.22 -8.95 26.42
C LEU A 186 -8.39 -8.65 27.67
N LEU A 187 -7.35 -7.84 27.55
CA LEU A 187 -6.48 -7.45 28.68
C LEU A 187 -6.85 -6.10 29.28
N ARG A 188 -7.47 -5.21 28.48
CA ARG A 188 -7.88 -3.86 28.89
C ARG A 188 -9.16 -3.47 28.17
N ASP A 189 -10.11 -2.86 28.87
CA ASP A 189 -11.31 -2.24 28.32
C ASP A 189 -11.76 -1.12 29.26
N ASP A 190 -11.34 0.11 28.96
CA ASP A 190 -11.65 1.28 29.77
C ASP A 190 -12.06 2.49 28.91
N ALA A 191 -12.07 3.67 29.52
CA ALA A 191 -12.43 4.90 28.81
C ALA A 191 -11.43 5.22 27.70
N ALA A 192 -10.13 5.02 27.92
CA ALA A 192 -9.08 5.42 26.99
C ALA A 192 -8.84 4.38 25.89
N ALA A 193 -8.88 3.10 26.23
CA ALA A 193 -8.46 2.07 25.30
C ALA A 193 -9.09 0.69 25.53
N ARG A 194 -8.97 -0.15 24.48
CA ARG A 194 -9.24 -1.58 24.51
C ARG A 194 -8.06 -2.36 23.93
N LEU A 195 -7.64 -3.43 24.62
CA LEU A 195 -6.52 -4.27 24.21
C LEU A 195 -6.93 -5.73 24.08
N TRP A 196 -6.81 -6.27 22.86
CA TRP A 196 -6.92 -7.68 22.56
C TRP A 196 -5.54 -8.26 22.27
N VAL A 197 -5.19 -9.39 22.87
CA VAL A 197 -3.89 -10.03 22.67
C VAL A 197 -4.06 -11.51 22.37
N LYS A 198 -3.25 -12.03 21.46
CA LYS A 198 -3.09 -13.46 21.26
C LYS A 198 -1.62 -13.78 21.02
N THR A 199 -0.99 -14.53 21.92
CA THR A 199 0.33 -15.11 21.64
C THR A 199 0.20 -16.18 20.57
N ASP A 200 1.07 -16.14 19.56
CA ASP A 200 1.14 -17.19 18.54
C ASP A 200 1.77 -18.47 19.10
N THR A 201 0.98 -19.53 19.13
CA THR A 201 1.39 -20.89 19.49
C THR A 201 1.32 -21.85 18.30
N THR A 202 1.03 -21.34 17.09
CA THR A 202 0.84 -22.13 15.88
C THR A 202 2.03 -22.05 14.94
N PHE A 203 2.53 -20.85 14.64
CA PHE A 203 3.62 -20.67 13.68
C PHE A 203 5.00 -20.63 14.32
N LEU A 204 5.08 -20.24 15.60
CA LEU A 204 6.30 -20.25 16.42
C LEU A 204 7.45 -19.52 15.70
N LYS A 205 7.14 -18.33 15.20
CA LYS A 205 8.10 -17.43 14.55
C LYS A 205 8.32 -16.20 15.44
N PRO A 206 9.52 -15.58 15.39
CA PRO A 206 9.82 -14.34 16.13
C PRO A 206 9.18 -13.13 15.44
N LYS A 207 7.89 -13.20 15.15
CA LYS A 207 7.13 -12.19 14.42
C LYS A 207 5.94 -11.73 15.21
N LEU A 208 5.63 -10.44 15.08
CA LEU A 208 4.55 -9.77 15.76
C LEU A 208 3.73 -8.98 14.75
N ASN A 209 2.42 -8.88 14.99
CA ASN A 209 1.52 -7.97 14.32
C ASN A 209 0.90 -7.06 15.38
N ILE A 210 0.93 -5.76 15.13
CA ILE A 210 0.42 -4.70 15.99
C ILE A 210 -0.63 -3.94 15.18
N CYS A 211 -1.89 -3.99 15.58
CA CYS A 211 -2.95 -3.20 14.99
C CYS A 211 -3.42 -2.16 16.00
N LEU A 212 -3.46 -0.89 15.61
CA LEU A 212 -3.99 0.22 16.38
C LEU A 212 -5.07 0.94 15.57
N ALA A 213 -6.27 1.05 16.11
CA ALA A 213 -7.35 1.87 15.58
C ALA A 213 -7.61 3.05 16.53
N LEU A 214 -7.31 4.27 16.08
CA LEU A 214 -7.46 5.50 16.84
C LEU A 214 -8.78 6.16 16.43
N HIS A 215 -9.82 5.95 17.23
CA HIS A 215 -11.18 6.37 16.92
C HIS A 215 -11.40 7.85 17.23
N SER A 216 -11.92 8.61 16.25
CA SER A 216 -12.26 10.03 16.39
C SER A 216 -13.44 10.41 15.49
N PRO A 217 -14.45 11.15 15.99
CA PRO A 217 -15.54 11.64 15.14
C PRO A 217 -15.08 12.69 14.11
N LEU A 218 -13.92 13.33 14.35
CA LEU A 218 -13.39 14.38 13.47
C LEU A 218 -12.88 13.85 12.14
N ILE A 219 -12.65 12.53 12.00
CA ILE A 219 -12.09 11.94 10.78
C ILE A 219 -13.02 12.11 9.58
N TYR A 220 -14.33 11.92 9.78
CA TYR A 220 -15.30 11.78 8.69
C TYR A 220 -16.51 12.74 8.79
N GLN A 221 -16.43 13.76 9.66
CA GLN A 221 -17.54 14.67 9.97
C GLN A 221 -18.05 15.46 8.75
N SER A 222 -17.18 15.77 7.80
CA SER A 222 -17.50 16.54 6.59
C SER A 222 -16.59 16.13 5.43
N PRO A 223 -16.91 16.50 4.17
CA PRO A 223 -15.98 16.31 3.05
C PRO A 223 -14.60 16.93 3.31
N THR A 224 -14.57 18.12 3.92
CA THR A 224 -13.33 18.81 4.30
C THR A 224 -12.53 18.00 5.32
N SER A 225 -13.18 17.46 6.36
CA SER A 225 -12.53 16.62 7.37
C SER A 225 -11.90 15.36 6.76
N VAL A 226 -12.57 14.74 5.78
CA VAL A 226 -12.03 13.57 5.08
C VAL A 226 -10.82 13.94 4.24
N VAL A 227 -10.87 15.05 3.51
CA VAL A 227 -9.72 15.54 2.72
C VAL A 227 -8.55 15.87 3.63
N LEU A 228 -8.78 16.56 4.76
CA LEU A 228 -7.73 16.88 5.73
C LEU A 228 -7.13 15.62 6.37
N THR A 229 -7.95 14.60 6.65
CA THR A 229 -7.46 13.32 7.17
C THR A 229 -6.66 12.53 6.12
N ASP A 230 -7.09 12.52 4.86
CA ASP A 230 -6.35 11.90 3.75
C ASP A 230 -4.98 12.58 3.55
N LEU A 231 -4.97 13.93 3.55
CA LEU A 231 -3.74 14.71 3.48
C LEU A 231 -2.83 14.46 4.70
N LEU A 232 -3.37 14.36 5.91
CA LEU A 232 -2.61 14.04 7.12
C LEU A 232 -1.93 12.68 7.00
N VAL A 233 -2.68 11.64 6.62
CA VAL A 233 -2.13 10.28 6.44
C VAL A 233 -1.04 10.27 5.36
N ARG A 234 -1.24 10.96 4.25
CA ARG A 234 -0.24 11.06 3.17
C ARG A 234 1.00 11.83 3.60
N ALA A 235 0.83 12.93 4.33
CA ALA A 235 1.93 13.74 4.85
C ALA A 235 2.76 12.98 5.88
N ILE A 236 2.12 12.26 6.79
CA ILE A 236 2.82 11.41 7.77
C ILE A 236 3.62 10.31 7.06
N LYS A 237 3.04 9.65 6.03
CA LYS A 237 3.77 8.65 5.23
C LYS A 237 4.97 9.26 4.50
N ASP A 238 4.82 10.45 3.92
CA ASP A 238 5.90 11.16 3.22
C ASP A 238 7.06 11.46 4.19
N GLN A 239 6.76 11.98 5.40
CA GLN A 239 7.75 12.24 6.45
C GLN A 239 8.45 10.97 6.97
N LEU A 240 7.72 9.85 7.05
CA LEU A 240 8.23 8.59 7.57
C LEU A 240 9.01 7.78 6.53
N THR A 241 8.96 8.13 5.25
CA THR A 241 9.52 7.29 4.18
C THR A 241 11.00 6.99 4.40
N GLU A 242 11.80 7.99 4.75
CA GLU A 242 13.23 7.82 5.02
C GLU A 242 13.50 6.93 6.26
N TYR A 243 12.81 7.21 7.38
CA TYR A 243 12.99 6.46 8.63
C TYR A 243 12.54 5.01 8.56
N THR A 244 11.54 4.71 7.73
CA THR A 244 10.92 3.39 7.66
C THR A 244 11.53 2.49 6.60
N TYR A 245 12.36 3.03 5.70
CA TYR A 245 13.06 2.26 4.67
C TYR A 245 13.99 1.20 5.27
N ASP A 246 14.80 1.58 6.26
CA ASP A 246 15.65 0.65 7.02
C ASP A 246 14.83 -0.47 7.67
N ALA A 247 13.68 -0.11 8.24
CA ALA A 247 12.80 -1.09 8.85
C ALA A 247 12.23 -2.08 7.82
N GLU A 248 11.92 -1.61 6.61
CA GLU A 248 11.46 -2.44 5.50
C GLU A 248 12.51 -3.44 5.02
N LEU A 249 13.76 -2.98 4.84
CA LEU A 249 14.89 -3.86 4.53
C LEU A 249 15.09 -4.93 5.62
N ALA A 250 14.92 -4.54 6.89
CA ALA A 250 14.99 -5.43 8.03
C ALA A 250 13.75 -6.35 8.22
N GLY A 251 12.83 -6.37 7.25
CA GLY A 251 11.68 -7.29 7.23
C GLY A 251 10.50 -6.86 8.11
N MET A 252 10.39 -5.57 8.43
CA MET A 252 9.23 -4.97 9.08
C MET A 252 8.45 -4.11 8.11
N ARG A 253 7.13 -4.06 8.24
CA ARG A 253 6.28 -3.24 7.39
C ARG A 253 5.25 -2.56 8.25
N TYR A 254 4.80 -1.41 7.78
CA TYR A 254 3.65 -0.74 8.35
C TYR A 254 2.65 -0.35 7.26
N SER A 255 1.41 -0.13 7.66
CA SER A 255 0.40 0.53 6.85
C SER A 255 -0.32 1.53 7.73
N LEU A 256 -0.49 2.74 7.21
CA LEU A 256 -1.31 3.78 7.82
C LEU A 256 -2.47 4.07 6.88
N SER A 257 -3.69 4.03 7.38
CA SER A 257 -4.89 4.33 6.60
C SER A 257 -5.97 4.87 7.52
N PHE A 258 -7.16 5.11 7.00
CA PHE A 258 -8.28 5.54 7.81
C PHE A 258 -9.60 4.98 7.27
N THR A 259 -10.54 4.80 8.19
CA THR A 259 -11.93 4.45 7.91
C THR A 259 -12.81 5.64 8.27
N ALA A 260 -14.13 5.48 8.17
CA ALA A 260 -15.07 6.52 8.61
C ALA A 260 -15.00 6.80 10.13
N THR A 261 -14.38 5.92 10.92
CA THR A 261 -14.39 6.02 12.39
C THR A 261 -13.01 6.10 13.02
N ALA A 262 -11.96 5.61 12.35
CA ALA A 262 -10.63 5.50 12.95
C ALA A 262 -9.48 5.74 11.97
N LEU A 263 -8.37 6.28 12.48
CA LEU A 263 -7.06 6.12 11.86
C LEU A 263 -6.54 4.71 12.21
N GLU A 264 -6.11 3.96 11.21
CA GLU A 264 -5.66 2.59 11.37
C GLU A 264 -4.17 2.48 11.08
N LEU A 265 -3.39 2.14 12.10
CA LEU A 265 -1.98 1.81 12.01
C LEU A 265 -1.80 0.31 12.19
N TYR A 266 -1.28 -0.34 11.16
CA TYR A 266 -0.83 -1.72 11.18
C TYR A 266 0.69 -1.77 11.14
N GLY A 267 1.31 -2.53 12.02
CA GLY A 267 2.73 -2.90 11.96
C GLY A 267 2.87 -4.42 11.96
N GLY A 268 3.74 -4.96 11.12
CA GLY A 268 4.01 -6.40 11.06
C GLY A 268 5.47 -6.69 10.72
N GLY A 269 6.09 -7.62 11.41
CA GLY A 269 7.51 -7.93 11.21
C GLY A 269 8.11 -8.68 12.39
N TYR A 270 9.42 -8.53 12.58
CA TYR A 270 10.14 -9.18 13.67
C TYR A 270 9.87 -8.53 15.03
N SER A 271 9.60 -9.35 16.06
CA SER A 271 9.13 -8.88 17.38
C SER A 271 10.15 -8.03 18.15
N ASP A 272 11.45 -8.15 17.82
CA ASP A 272 12.53 -7.39 18.47
C ASP A 272 12.42 -5.88 18.21
N LYS A 273 12.28 -5.50 16.94
CA LYS A 273 12.37 -4.10 16.50
C LYS A 273 11.03 -3.49 16.08
N LEU A 274 9.99 -4.30 15.87
CA LEU A 274 8.67 -3.81 15.47
C LEU A 274 8.05 -2.84 16.49
N PRO A 275 8.14 -3.06 17.82
CA PRO A 275 7.66 -2.08 18.80
C PRO A 275 8.31 -0.70 18.66
N VAL A 276 9.62 -0.66 18.40
CA VAL A 276 10.36 0.61 18.21
C VAL A 276 9.86 1.35 16.99
N LEU A 277 9.63 0.63 15.88
CA LEU A 277 9.06 1.19 14.65
C LEU A 277 7.67 1.77 14.90
N VAL A 278 6.78 1.02 15.55
CA VAL A 278 5.41 1.50 15.81
C VAL A 278 5.42 2.73 16.72
N GLN A 279 6.25 2.73 17.76
CA GLN A 279 6.35 3.88 18.66
C GLN A 279 6.86 5.13 17.93
N LEU A 280 7.84 4.97 17.03
CA LEU A 280 8.33 6.06 16.19
C LEU A 280 7.20 6.62 15.30
N ILE A 281 6.39 5.75 14.70
CA ILE A 281 5.26 6.16 13.85
C ILE A 281 4.21 6.90 14.69
N VAL A 282 3.82 6.36 15.85
CA VAL A 282 2.85 6.99 16.76
C VAL A 282 3.35 8.37 17.22
N ALA A 283 4.64 8.50 17.55
CA ALA A 283 5.23 9.79 17.90
C ALA A 283 5.16 10.81 16.75
N ASN A 284 5.48 10.39 15.52
CA ASN A 284 5.37 11.25 14.32
C ASN A 284 3.92 11.61 13.99
N MET A 285 2.96 10.72 14.25
CA MET A 285 1.54 11.03 14.08
C MET A 285 1.08 12.13 15.05
N VAL A 286 1.41 11.99 16.34
CA VAL A 286 0.94 12.89 17.40
C VAL A 286 1.65 14.25 17.36
N HIS A 287 2.95 14.24 17.06
CA HIS A 287 3.77 15.45 16.93
C HIS A 287 3.89 15.91 15.47
N PHE A 288 2.94 15.51 14.62
CA PHE A 288 2.94 15.87 13.22
C PHE A 288 3.09 17.39 13.07
N ASN A 289 4.07 17.78 12.28
CA ASN A 289 4.33 19.18 11.97
C ASN A 289 4.78 19.33 10.52
N MET A 290 4.23 20.31 9.83
CA MET A 290 4.58 20.64 8.45
C MET A 290 4.89 22.12 8.37
N THR A 291 6.17 22.43 8.19
CA THR A 291 6.68 23.80 8.07
C THR A 291 6.77 24.28 6.62
N ASP A 292 6.93 23.35 5.68
CA ASP A 292 7.16 23.61 4.27
C ASP A 292 5.84 23.67 3.47
N ASP A 293 5.62 24.80 2.80
CA ASP A 293 4.46 24.99 1.92
C ASP A 293 4.61 24.20 0.60
N GLU A 294 5.83 23.97 0.11
CA GLU A 294 6.05 23.24 -1.15
C GLU A 294 5.59 21.78 -1.03
N THR A 295 5.94 21.12 0.07
CA THR A 295 5.49 19.76 0.39
C THR A 295 3.97 19.69 0.54
N PHE A 296 3.35 20.68 1.21
CA PHE A 296 1.89 20.76 1.30
C PHE A 296 1.25 20.85 -0.10
N HIS A 297 1.72 21.77 -0.94
CA HIS A 297 1.21 21.95 -2.30
C HIS A 297 1.40 20.69 -3.15
N ARG A 298 2.57 20.05 -3.10
CA ARG A 298 2.84 18.77 -3.78
C ARG A 298 1.85 17.68 -3.39
N LEU A 299 1.60 17.50 -2.09
CA LEU A 299 0.68 16.48 -1.58
C LEU A 299 -0.79 16.82 -1.89
N LYS A 300 -1.16 18.09 -1.80
CA LYS A 300 -2.48 18.61 -2.18
C LYS A 300 -2.75 18.33 -3.67
N ASP A 301 -1.81 18.64 -4.54
CA ASP A 301 -1.94 18.44 -5.98
C ASP A 301 -1.98 16.95 -6.35
N LYS A 302 -1.18 16.11 -5.68
CA LYS A 302 -1.23 14.64 -5.87
C LYS A 302 -2.59 14.08 -5.43
N THR A 303 -3.12 14.56 -4.31
CA THR A 303 -4.43 14.12 -3.80
C THR A 303 -5.56 14.60 -4.70
N LYS A 304 -5.52 15.86 -5.16
CA LYS A 304 -6.50 16.41 -6.09
C LYS A 304 -6.53 15.62 -7.39
N ARG A 305 -5.36 15.36 -8.00
CA ARG A 305 -5.25 14.51 -9.20
C ARG A 305 -5.83 13.12 -9.00
N SER A 306 -5.72 12.55 -7.79
CA SER A 306 -6.34 11.25 -7.50
C SER A 306 -7.87 11.29 -7.47
N TYR A 307 -8.47 12.41 -7.08
CA TYR A 307 -9.92 12.60 -7.18
C TYR A 307 -10.35 12.88 -8.62
N ASP A 308 -9.61 13.72 -9.35
CA ASP A 308 -9.92 14.03 -10.75
C ASP A 308 -9.77 12.79 -11.66
N ASN A 309 -8.88 11.86 -11.30
CA ASN A 309 -8.69 10.60 -12.03
C ASN A 309 -9.77 9.55 -11.75
N PHE A 310 -10.66 9.77 -10.77
CA PHE A 310 -11.75 8.83 -10.47
C PHE A 310 -12.64 8.59 -11.68
N GLU A 311 -12.96 9.61 -12.48
CA GLU A 311 -13.80 9.45 -13.68
C GLU A 311 -13.15 8.54 -14.73
N ARG A 312 -11.82 8.41 -14.73
CA ARG A 312 -11.07 7.55 -15.66
C ARG A 312 -10.96 6.10 -15.22
N ASP A 313 -11.43 5.76 -14.01
CA ASP A 313 -11.42 4.38 -13.54
C ASP A 313 -12.32 3.47 -14.41
N ASP A 314 -12.08 2.17 -14.31
CA ASP A 314 -12.90 1.16 -14.99
C ASP A 314 -14.37 1.22 -14.49
N PRO A 315 -15.37 1.09 -15.39
CA PRO A 315 -16.79 1.16 -15.04
C PRO A 315 -17.24 0.27 -13.87
N TYR A 316 -16.67 -0.93 -13.70
CA TYR A 316 -17.04 -1.79 -12.57
C TYR A 316 -16.65 -1.18 -11.21
N LYS A 317 -15.57 -0.40 -11.15
CA LYS A 317 -15.13 0.31 -9.94
C LYS A 317 -16.09 1.45 -9.60
N HIS A 318 -16.60 2.15 -10.61
CA HIS A 318 -17.65 3.16 -10.41
C HIS A 318 -18.91 2.53 -9.84
N ALA A 319 -19.37 1.41 -10.43
CA ALA A 319 -20.56 0.71 -9.95
C ALA A 319 -20.40 0.27 -8.48
N LEU A 320 -19.23 -0.27 -8.11
CA LEU A 320 -18.87 -0.56 -6.71
C LEU A 320 -18.91 0.69 -5.82
N TYR A 321 -18.28 1.77 -6.26
CA TYR A 321 -18.21 3.02 -5.52
C TYR A 321 -19.59 3.63 -5.23
N PHE A 322 -20.45 3.73 -6.25
CA PHE A 322 -21.79 4.27 -6.10
C PHE A 322 -22.69 3.33 -5.28
N SER A 323 -22.51 2.01 -5.38
CA SER A 323 -23.21 1.07 -4.49
C SER A 323 -22.92 1.35 -3.02
N SER A 324 -21.66 1.65 -2.69
CA SER A 324 -21.24 2.08 -1.36
C SER A 324 -21.85 3.42 -0.96
N CYS A 325 -21.98 4.39 -1.88
CA CYS A 325 -22.62 5.68 -1.60
C CYS A 325 -24.11 5.55 -1.29
N LEU A 326 -24.79 4.59 -1.92
CA LEU A 326 -26.23 4.34 -1.75
C LEU A 326 -26.54 3.51 -0.50
N LEU A 327 -25.67 2.57 -0.15
CA LEU A 327 -25.92 1.58 0.89
C LEU A 327 -25.33 1.94 2.25
N GLU A 328 -24.40 2.88 2.33
CA GLU A 328 -23.79 3.33 3.59
C GLU A 328 -24.52 4.56 4.15
N ASP A 329 -24.72 4.61 5.47
CA ASP A 329 -25.43 5.72 6.13
C ASP A 329 -24.70 7.07 6.02
N THR A 330 -23.37 7.06 5.95
CA THR A 330 -22.54 8.26 5.74
C THR A 330 -21.44 7.96 4.75
N LYS A 331 -21.53 8.57 3.55
CA LYS A 331 -20.49 8.50 2.51
C LYS A 331 -20.39 9.85 1.80
N TRP A 332 -19.19 10.43 1.76
CA TRP A 332 -18.95 11.65 0.99
C TRP A 332 -18.53 11.31 -0.45
N MET A 333 -19.17 11.98 -1.41
CA MET A 333 -18.91 11.79 -2.83
C MET A 333 -17.50 12.27 -3.21
N VAL A 334 -16.89 11.69 -4.24
CA VAL A 334 -15.59 12.14 -4.76
C VAL A 334 -15.70 13.58 -5.25
N ALA A 335 -16.81 13.96 -5.87
CA ALA A 335 -17.08 15.35 -6.29
C ALA A 335 -17.05 16.33 -5.09
N GLU A 336 -17.62 15.96 -3.95
CA GLU A 336 -17.59 16.79 -2.73
C GLU A 336 -16.16 16.91 -2.17
N LYS A 337 -15.37 15.83 -2.23
CA LYS A 337 -13.95 15.85 -1.83
C LYS A 337 -13.11 16.70 -2.79
N ALA A 338 -13.37 16.62 -4.10
CA ALA A 338 -12.72 17.43 -5.12
C ALA A 338 -13.04 18.92 -4.98
N ALA A 339 -14.27 19.27 -4.60
CA ALA A 339 -14.64 20.63 -4.25
C ALA A 339 -13.96 21.09 -2.95
N ALA A 340 -13.97 20.25 -1.91
CA ALA A 340 -13.38 20.59 -0.61
C ALA A 340 -11.86 20.79 -0.69
N ILE A 341 -11.13 19.94 -1.43
CA ILE A 341 -9.68 20.05 -1.53
C ILE A 341 -9.22 21.35 -2.21
N ALA A 342 -10.06 22.00 -3.03
CA ALA A 342 -9.69 23.29 -3.60
C ALA A 342 -9.42 24.34 -2.51
N HIS A 343 -10.16 24.29 -1.40
CA HIS A 343 -10.19 25.33 -0.37
C HIS A 343 -9.29 25.06 0.85
N VAL A 344 -8.80 23.84 1.05
CA VAL A 344 -7.94 23.52 2.21
C VAL A 344 -6.58 24.18 2.13
N THR A 345 -6.10 24.65 3.28
CA THR A 345 -4.79 25.27 3.48
C THR A 345 -3.91 24.42 4.41
N ARG A 346 -2.61 24.72 4.46
CA ARG A 346 -1.70 24.07 5.42
C ARG A 346 -2.11 24.35 6.86
N ALA A 347 -2.63 25.54 7.15
CA ALA A 347 -3.10 25.90 8.48
C ALA A 347 -4.27 25.00 8.91
N ASP A 348 -5.22 24.74 8.01
CA ASP A 348 -6.35 23.84 8.27
C ASP A 348 -5.87 22.39 8.56
N LEU A 349 -4.86 21.92 7.82
CA LEU A 349 -4.27 20.59 8.05
C LEU A 349 -3.63 20.50 9.44
N MET A 350 -2.87 21.52 9.83
CA MET A 350 -2.22 21.58 11.14
C MET A 350 -3.23 21.66 12.29
N GLU A 351 -4.29 22.46 12.14
CA GLU A 351 -5.37 22.53 13.12
C GLU A 351 -6.13 21.21 13.23
N HIS A 352 -6.45 20.58 12.10
CA HIS A 352 -7.12 19.28 12.05
C HIS A 352 -6.31 18.19 12.72
N ALA A 353 -4.99 18.11 12.45
CA ALA A 353 -4.10 17.16 13.11
C ALA A 353 -4.09 17.35 14.63
N ALA A 354 -3.90 18.60 15.10
CA ALA A 354 -3.88 18.91 16.53
C ALA A 354 -5.23 18.65 17.23
N ALA A 355 -6.35 18.84 16.52
CA ALA A 355 -7.68 18.54 17.04
C ALA A 355 -7.95 17.03 17.11
N LEU A 356 -7.55 16.29 16.07
CA LEU A 356 -7.76 14.84 15.97
C LEU A 356 -7.08 14.08 17.11
N PHE A 357 -5.82 14.41 17.43
CA PHE A 357 -5.07 13.73 18.50
C PHE A 357 -5.38 14.22 19.92
N ARG A 358 -6.27 15.20 20.08
CA ARG A 358 -6.66 15.71 21.41
C ARG A 358 -7.63 14.78 22.14
N GLU A 359 -8.53 14.14 21.40
CA GLU A 359 -9.55 13.25 21.95
C GLU A 359 -9.67 11.99 21.10
N LEU A 360 -9.36 10.83 21.71
CA LEU A 360 -9.32 9.55 21.03
C LEU A 360 -9.85 8.42 21.91
N PHE A 361 -10.24 7.32 21.27
CA PHE A 361 -10.33 6.01 21.89
C PHE A 361 -9.46 5.05 21.08
N VAL A 362 -8.56 4.32 21.74
CA VAL A 362 -7.62 3.43 21.05
C VAL A 362 -8.07 1.99 21.19
N GLU A 363 -8.31 1.31 20.07
CA GLU A 363 -8.54 -0.14 20.05
C GLU A 363 -7.30 -0.82 19.46
N ALA A 364 -6.68 -1.70 20.25
CA ALA A 364 -5.44 -2.36 19.94
C ALA A 364 -5.65 -3.88 19.83
N TYR A 365 -5.03 -4.49 18.82
CA TYR A 365 -4.96 -5.94 18.67
C TYR A 365 -3.53 -6.38 18.37
N TYR A 366 -2.93 -7.15 19.28
CA TYR A 366 -1.57 -7.68 19.13
C TYR A 366 -1.59 -9.19 18.97
N HIS A 367 -0.93 -9.69 17.92
CA HIS A 367 -0.87 -11.13 17.64
C HIS A 367 0.50 -11.56 17.11
N GLY A 368 1.10 -12.54 17.77
CA GLY A 368 2.41 -13.07 17.41
C GLY A 368 3.27 -13.41 18.63
N ASN A 369 4.57 -13.20 18.49
CA ASN A 369 5.56 -13.39 19.54
C ASN A 369 5.52 -12.25 20.57
N VAL A 370 4.49 -12.26 21.42
CA VAL A 370 4.26 -11.27 22.49
C VAL A 370 3.49 -11.93 23.64
N ASP A 371 3.81 -11.58 24.88
CA ASP A 371 3.07 -12.00 26.06
C ASP A 371 2.14 -10.89 26.59
N ALA A 372 1.33 -11.20 27.61
CA ALA A 372 0.35 -10.26 28.15
C ALA A 372 1.00 -9.01 28.78
N ALA A 373 2.14 -9.18 29.46
CA ALA A 373 2.84 -8.09 30.14
C ALA A 373 3.43 -7.11 29.12
N THR A 374 4.19 -7.63 28.16
CA THR A 374 4.77 -6.85 27.06
C THR A 374 3.68 -6.13 26.28
N ALA A 375 2.60 -6.83 25.91
CA ALA A 375 1.49 -6.21 25.19
C ALA A 375 0.84 -5.05 25.97
N THR A 376 0.71 -5.17 27.28
CA THR A 376 0.16 -4.09 28.12
C THR A 376 1.10 -2.89 28.10
N THR A 377 2.40 -3.10 28.33
CA THR A 377 3.42 -2.04 28.27
C THR A 377 3.44 -1.33 26.92
N LEU A 378 3.39 -2.08 25.81
CA LEU A 378 3.38 -1.48 24.46
C LEU A 378 2.16 -0.57 24.23
N LEU A 379 0.98 -0.95 24.73
CA LEU A 379 -0.17 -0.07 24.66
C LEU A 379 -0.03 1.14 25.58
N ASP A 380 0.48 0.95 26.79
CA ASP A 380 0.68 2.05 27.75
C ASP A 380 1.67 3.09 27.21
N ASP A 381 2.77 2.66 26.57
CA ASP A 381 3.74 3.54 25.92
C ASP A 381 3.11 4.30 24.74
N ALA A 382 2.30 3.63 23.92
CA ALA A 382 1.58 4.29 22.83
C ALA A 382 0.58 5.32 23.36
N LEU A 383 -0.18 5.00 24.41
CA LEU A 383 -1.13 5.91 25.05
C LEU A 383 -0.43 7.10 25.72
N ALA A 384 0.73 6.87 26.35
CA ALA A 384 1.53 7.93 26.94
C ALA A 384 2.03 8.92 25.90
N THR A 385 2.48 8.44 24.73
CA THR A 385 2.88 9.30 23.62
C THR A 385 1.68 10.01 22.99
N ILE A 386 0.54 9.34 22.85
CA ILE A 386 -0.69 9.95 22.30
C ILE A 386 -1.22 11.07 23.20
N GLY A 387 -1.26 10.85 24.52
CA GLY A 387 -1.69 11.87 25.49
C GLY A 387 -3.12 12.40 25.31
N ALA A 388 -3.95 11.69 24.53
CA ALA A 388 -5.30 12.11 24.20
C ALA A 388 -6.27 11.88 25.37
N ARG A 389 -7.28 12.74 25.46
CA ARG A 389 -8.42 12.51 26.37
C ARG A 389 -9.33 11.44 25.78
N PRO A 390 -9.96 10.58 26.61
CA PRO A 390 -10.95 9.63 26.14
C PRO A 390 -12.14 10.29 25.42
N VAL A 391 -12.50 9.81 24.23
CA VAL A 391 -13.83 10.13 23.67
C VAL A 391 -14.93 9.40 24.46
N PHE A 392 -16.09 10.06 24.57
CA PHE A 392 -17.24 9.48 25.26
C PHE A 392 -17.75 8.24 24.52
N PRO A 393 -18.33 7.24 25.21
CA PRO A 393 -18.90 6.06 24.56
C PRO A 393 -19.93 6.38 23.46
N SER A 394 -20.68 7.48 23.58
CA SER A 394 -21.65 7.93 22.56
C SER A 394 -21.00 8.43 21.26
N GLN A 395 -19.72 8.81 21.29
CA GLN A 395 -18.96 9.24 20.11
C GLN A 395 -18.27 8.07 19.40
N ARG A 396 -18.30 6.86 19.97
CA ARG A 396 -17.77 5.62 19.37
C ARG A 396 -18.79 5.02 18.40
N VAL A 397 -19.19 5.83 17.42
CA VAL A 397 -20.26 5.50 16.47
C VAL A 397 -19.77 4.40 15.51
N LYS A 398 -20.67 3.47 15.17
CA LYS A 398 -20.47 2.49 14.11
C LYS A 398 -21.29 2.89 12.90
N THR A 399 -20.72 2.72 11.72
CA THR A 399 -21.42 2.90 10.44
C THR A 399 -22.54 1.87 10.27
N ARG A 400 -23.58 2.28 9.55
CA ARG A 400 -24.78 1.46 9.31
C ARG A 400 -25.02 1.31 7.82
N ALA A 401 -25.76 0.26 7.46
CA ALA A 401 -26.26 0.10 6.10
C ALA A 401 -27.72 0.55 5.99
N VAL A 402 -28.10 1.06 4.81
CA VAL A 402 -29.48 1.34 4.43
C VAL A 402 -30.25 0.02 4.32
N GLU A 403 -31.43 -0.05 4.92
CA GLU A 403 -32.35 -1.18 4.79
C GLU A 403 -33.21 -1.00 3.53
N LEU A 404 -33.05 -1.90 2.56
CA LEU A 404 -33.83 -1.90 1.33
C LEU A 404 -35.22 -2.48 1.59
N ALA A 405 -36.25 -1.85 1.03
CA ALA A 405 -37.61 -2.37 1.14
C ALA A 405 -37.75 -3.68 0.34
N SER A 406 -38.32 -4.73 0.96
CA SER A 406 -38.66 -5.96 0.26
C SER A 406 -40.13 -5.92 -0.20
N PRO A 407 -40.46 -6.33 -1.44
CA PRO A 407 -39.61 -6.83 -2.52
C PRO A 407 -39.37 -5.76 -3.62
N VAL A 408 -38.78 -4.62 -3.26
CA VAL A 408 -38.59 -3.50 -4.21
C VAL A 408 -37.23 -3.62 -4.91
N GLU A 409 -37.24 -3.40 -6.23
CA GLU A 409 -36.03 -3.24 -7.03
C GLU A 409 -35.67 -1.76 -7.12
N TYR A 410 -34.39 -1.45 -6.91
CA TYR A 410 -33.83 -0.12 -7.06
C TYR A 410 -32.76 -0.15 -8.14
N VAL A 411 -32.87 0.76 -9.11
CA VAL A 411 -31.88 0.93 -10.17
C VAL A 411 -31.31 2.33 -10.08
N TYR A 412 -30.00 2.41 -9.97
CA TYR A 412 -29.25 3.65 -10.06
C TYR A 412 -28.28 3.55 -11.23
N ALA A 413 -28.43 4.44 -12.20
CA ALA A 413 -27.63 4.45 -13.42
C ALA A 413 -27.02 5.83 -13.62
N ILE A 414 -25.74 5.86 -13.98
CA ILE A 414 -25.04 7.07 -14.39
C ILE A 414 -24.58 6.85 -15.84
N PRO A 415 -25.15 7.58 -16.80
CA PRO A 415 -24.68 7.53 -18.17
C PRO A 415 -23.34 8.28 -18.31
N GLU A 416 -22.48 7.79 -19.20
CA GLU A 416 -21.37 8.56 -19.79
C GLU A 416 -20.32 9.12 -18.78
N LEU A 417 -20.08 8.44 -17.66
CA LEU A 417 -19.09 8.90 -16.66
C LEU A 417 -17.65 8.94 -17.21
N ASN A 418 -17.31 8.01 -18.10
CA ASN A 418 -16.03 7.97 -18.81
C ASN A 418 -16.27 7.88 -20.31
N VAL A 419 -16.24 9.02 -21.01
CA VAL A 419 -16.50 9.10 -22.45
C VAL A 419 -15.44 8.38 -23.28
N GLU A 420 -14.23 8.18 -22.73
CA GLU A 420 -13.14 7.46 -23.40
C GLU A 420 -13.29 5.94 -23.28
N SER A 421 -14.12 5.45 -22.35
CA SER A 421 -14.35 4.02 -22.15
C SER A 421 -15.52 3.52 -22.99
N VAL A 422 -15.29 2.49 -23.79
CA VAL A 422 -16.34 1.74 -24.49
C VAL A 422 -17.07 0.73 -23.61
N ASN A 423 -16.56 0.50 -22.39
CA ASN A 423 -17.11 -0.47 -21.46
C ASN A 423 -18.26 0.12 -20.63
N SER A 424 -19.23 -0.73 -20.29
CA SER A 424 -20.23 -0.50 -19.26
C SER A 424 -19.93 -1.37 -18.02
N GLY A 425 -20.41 -0.94 -16.86
CA GLY A 425 -20.24 -1.66 -15.59
C GLY A 425 -21.59 -1.86 -14.90
N LEU A 426 -21.84 -3.08 -14.41
CA LEU A 426 -23.04 -3.45 -13.67
C LEU A 426 -22.64 -4.01 -12.29
N TYR A 427 -23.28 -3.48 -11.25
CA TYR A 427 -23.23 -4.01 -9.89
C TYR A 427 -24.64 -4.40 -9.45
N THR A 428 -24.91 -5.70 -9.39
CA THR A 428 -26.18 -6.22 -8.86
C THR A 428 -25.93 -6.74 -7.46
N CYS A 429 -26.69 -6.25 -6.48
CA CYS A 429 -26.62 -6.76 -5.11
C CYS A 429 -28.01 -7.10 -4.56
N PHE A 430 -28.05 -8.20 -3.82
CA PHE A 430 -29.21 -8.67 -3.09
C PHE A 430 -28.91 -8.54 -1.60
N GLN A 431 -29.59 -7.64 -0.92
CA GLN A 431 -29.50 -7.51 0.53
C GLN A 431 -30.29 -8.66 1.18
N LEU A 432 -29.59 -9.56 1.86
CA LEU A 432 -30.19 -10.77 2.43
C LEU A 432 -30.69 -10.55 3.86
N GLY A 433 -30.07 -9.62 4.59
CA GLY A 433 -30.47 -9.25 5.95
C GLY A 433 -29.31 -9.19 6.93
N ARG A 434 -29.63 -9.05 8.22
CA ARG A 434 -28.63 -8.94 9.30
C ARG A 434 -27.80 -10.22 9.42
N GLU A 435 -26.49 -10.06 9.65
CA GLU A 435 -25.57 -11.17 9.79
C GLU A 435 -26.02 -12.13 10.90
N SER A 436 -26.07 -13.40 10.56
CA SER A 436 -26.18 -14.52 11.50
C SER A 436 -25.31 -15.65 10.97
N MET A 437 -24.83 -16.53 11.86
CA MET A 437 -24.00 -17.66 11.45
C MET A 437 -24.72 -18.54 10.39
N HIS A 438 -26.03 -18.71 10.52
CA HIS A 438 -26.82 -19.45 9.55
C HIS A 438 -26.90 -18.74 8.20
N LEU A 439 -27.29 -17.46 8.17
CA LEU A 439 -27.40 -16.70 6.91
C LEU A 439 -26.05 -16.63 6.18
N ARG A 440 -24.98 -16.38 6.95
CA ARG A 440 -23.62 -16.36 6.41
C ARG A 440 -23.24 -17.69 5.80
N ALA A 441 -23.40 -18.81 6.52
CA ALA A 441 -23.07 -20.13 5.99
C ALA A 441 -23.88 -20.46 4.72
N THR A 442 -25.18 -20.13 4.72
CA THR A 442 -26.06 -20.33 3.56
C THR A 442 -25.62 -19.49 2.36
N ASN A 443 -25.31 -18.21 2.56
CA ASN A 443 -24.84 -17.29 1.51
C ASN A 443 -23.48 -17.73 0.94
N GLU A 444 -22.54 -18.14 1.80
CA GLU A 444 -21.21 -18.61 1.37
C GLU A 444 -21.32 -19.91 0.54
N VAL A 445 -22.16 -20.86 0.94
CA VAL A 445 -22.41 -22.10 0.16
C VAL A 445 -23.09 -21.76 -1.16
N PHE A 446 -24.10 -20.90 -1.15
CA PHE A 446 -24.80 -20.45 -2.35
C PHE A 446 -23.85 -19.75 -3.34
N ALA A 447 -23.03 -18.83 -2.84
CA ALA A 447 -22.03 -18.13 -3.65
C ALA A 447 -20.99 -19.10 -4.24
N GLN A 448 -20.56 -20.10 -3.48
CA GLN A 448 -19.64 -21.14 -3.97
C GLN A 448 -20.27 -22.00 -5.08
N LEU A 449 -21.55 -22.36 -4.95
CA LEU A 449 -22.27 -23.13 -5.97
C LEU A 449 -22.46 -22.32 -7.27
N LEU A 450 -22.73 -21.01 -7.16
CA LEU A 450 -22.92 -20.15 -8.32
C LEU A 450 -21.62 -19.67 -8.97
N ARG A 451 -20.48 -19.69 -8.26
CA ARG A 451 -19.25 -19.09 -8.75
C ARG A 451 -18.80 -19.58 -10.12
N GLU A 452 -18.77 -20.90 -10.33
CA GLU A 452 -18.36 -21.49 -11.61
C GLU A 452 -19.46 -21.36 -12.67
N PRO A 453 -20.74 -21.70 -12.40
CA PRO A 453 -21.81 -21.54 -13.38
C PRO A 453 -22.00 -20.10 -13.84
N CYS A 454 -21.91 -19.12 -12.94
CA CYS A 454 -22.02 -17.70 -13.26
C CYS A 454 -20.88 -17.26 -14.19
N PHE A 455 -19.64 -17.64 -13.87
CA PHE A 455 -18.50 -17.35 -14.73
C PHE A 455 -18.61 -18.04 -16.09
N ASN A 456 -18.96 -19.32 -16.12
CA ASN A 456 -19.11 -20.07 -17.37
C ASN A 456 -20.23 -19.49 -18.25
N GLN A 457 -21.39 -19.20 -17.66
CA GLN A 457 -22.53 -18.65 -18.40
C GLN A 457 -22.22 -17.25 -18.95
N LEU A 458 -21.88 -16.30 -18.08
CA LEU A 458 -21.77 -14.89 -18.47
C LEU A 458 -20.46 -14.58 -19.20
N ARG A 459 -19.35 -15.26 -18.88
CA ARG A 459 -18.05 -15.00 -19.53
C ARG A 459 -17.68 -16.02 -20.61
N THR A 460 -17.87 -17.31 -20.41
CA THR A 460 -17.44 -18.32 -21.40
C THR A 460 -18.45 -18.49 -22.54
N LEU A 461 -19.74 -18.58 -22.22
CA LEU A 461 -20.80 -18.86 -23.19
C LEU A 461 -21.37 -17.58 -23.82
N GLU A 462 -21.82 -16.64 -23.00
CA GLU A 462 -22.42 -15.38 -23.48
C GLU A 462 -21.38 -14.30 -23.82
N GLN A 463 -20.14 -14.48 -23.36
CA GLN A 463 -19.01 -13.59 -23.65
C GLN A 463 -19.28 -12.12 -23.32
N LEU A 464 -20.03 -11.85 -22.24
CA LEU A 464 -20.41 -10.50 -21.84
C LEU A 464 -19.20 -9.65 -21.45
N GLY A 465 -18.10 -10.24 -21.02
CA GLY A 465 -16.86 -9.52 -20.84
C GLY A 465 -15.83 -10.27 -20.01
N TYR A 466 -14.64 -9.67 -19.89
CA TYR A 466 -13.55 -10.27 -19.12
C TYR A 466 -13.82 -10.22 -17.62
N ILE A 467 -14.42 -9.15 -17.10
CA ILE A 467 -14.67 -9.02 -15.66
C ILE A 467 -16.09 -9.51 -15.38
N VAL A 468 -16.18 -10.74 -14.90
CA VAL A 468 -17.43 -11.35 -14.40
C VAL A 468 -17.11 -12.02 -13.07
N PHE A 469 -17.85 -11.66 -12.03
CA PHE A 469 -17.77 -12.38 -10.76
C PHE A 469 -19.05 -12.34 -9.95
N SER A 470 -19.29 -13.41 -9.22
CA SER A 470 -20.31 -13.51 -8.18
C SER A 470 -19.68 -13.85 -6.85
N SER A 471 -20.15 -13.25 -5.76
CA SER A 471 -19.60 -13.49 -4.42
C SER A 471 -20.60 -13.18 -3.31
N SER A 472 -20.41 -13.81 -2.16
CA SER A 472 -20.91 -13.30 -0.89
C SER A 472 -20.22 -11.98 -0.57
N HIS A 473 -20.94 -11.05 0.05
CA HIS A 473 -20.40 -9.77 0.49
C HIS A 473 -20.99 -9.39 1.84
N ARG A 474 -20.19 -8.74 2.69
CA ARG A 474 -20.57 -8.36 4.05
C ARG A 474 -20.14 -6.93 4.31
N ALA A 475 -21.07 -6.11 4.76
CA ALA A 475 -20.81 -4.72 5.10
C ALA A 475 -21.73 -4.28 6.24
N HIS A 476 -21.18 -3.57 7.23
CA HIS A 476 -21.92 -2.99 8.36
C HIS A 476 -22.84 -3.96 9.11
N GLY A 477 -22.45 -5.25 9.20
CA GLY A 477 -23.24 -6.30 9.85
C GLY A 477 -24.43 -6.82 9.04
N ILE A 478 -24.48 -6.54 7.73
CA ILE A 478 -25.48 -7.02 6.78
C ILE A 478 -24.83 -7.95 5.75
N GLU A 479 -25.53 -9.04 5.42
CA GLU A 479 -25.16 -10.01 4.39
C GLU A 479 -25.76 -9.62 3.03
N TYR A 480 -24.93 -9.73 2.00
CA TYR A 480 -25.30 -9.49 0.62
C TYR A 480 -24.84 -10.65 -0.27
N PHE A 481 -25.58 -10.93 -1.32
CA PHE A 481 -25.05 -11.62 -2.50
C PHE A 481 -24.86 -10.59 -3.62
N ARG A 482 -23.75 -10.63 -4.34
CA ARG A 482 -23.48 -9.67 -5.41
C ARG A 482 -22.95 -10.32 -6.68
N MET A 483 -23.22 -9.66 -7.79
CA MET A 483 -22.67 -9.97 -9.12
C MET A 483 -22.14 -8.69 -9.74
N ILE A 484 -21.01 -8.79 -10.41
CA ILE A 484 -20.35 -7.69 -11.09
C ILE A 484 -19.97 -8.12 -12.49
N VAL A 485 -20.32 -7.28 -13.46
CA VAL A 485 -20.02 -7.47 -14.88
C VAL A 485 -19.44 -6.18 -15.43
N GLN A 486 -18.34 -6.28 -16.18
CA GLN A 486 -17.90 -5.22 -17.11
C GLN A 486 -18.00 -5.75 -18.52
N SER A 487 -18.64 -4.98 -19.40
CA SER A 487 -18.93 -5.38 -20.77
C SER A 487 -18.63 -4.29 -21.77
N ASP A 488 -17.98 -4.64 -22.89
CA ASP A 488 -17.83 -3.81 -24.09
C ASP A 488 -18.87 -4.16 -25.18
N VAL A 489 -19.64 -5.24 -24.99
CA VAL A 489 -20.59 -5.76 -25.99
C VAL A 489 -22.06 -5.58 -25.60
N ALA A 490 -22.34 -5.35 -24.32
CA ALA A 490 -23.69 -5.22 -23.78
C ALA A 490 -23.82 -3.98 -22.89
N SER A 491 -25.01 -3.35 -22.95
CA SER A 491 -25.40 -2.29 -22.00
C SER A 491 -25.83 -2.91 -20.67
N PRO A 492 -25.81 -2.18 -19.54
CA PRO A 492 -26.26 -2.69 -18.24
C PRO A 492 -27.73 -3.15 -18.19
N ALA A 493 -28.55 -2.75 -19.17
CA ALA A 493 -29.96 -3.13 -19.27
C ALA A 493 -30.21 -4.47 -20.00
N TYR A 494 -29.20 -4.98 -20.72
CA TYR A 494 -29.20 -6.31 -21.34
C TYR A 494 -28.80 -7.34 -20.27
#